data_AF-A0A5D3G3V2-F1
#
_entry.id   AF-A0A5D3G3V2-F1
#
_cell.length_a   1.000
_cell.length_b   1.000
_cell.length_c   1.000
_cell.angle_alpha   90.00
_cell.angle_beta   90.00
_cell.angle_gamma   90.00
#
_symmetry.space_group_name_H-M   'P 1'
#
loop_
_entity.id
_entity.type
_entity.pdbx_description
1 polymer ?
#
loop_
_entity_poly.entity_id
_entity_poly.type
_entity_poly.pdbx_seq_one_letter_code
_entity_poly.pdbx_strand_id
1 'polypeptide(L)'
;MNSIDQHNPSPCDIRRLCDPATTLIRMQELEAITGYKRPTVYKRLRDDPTFPKPVPLSDSKSRGAPVAWVLAEVQHWVRQRIALRGEAA
;
A
#
# COMPACT_ATOMS: atom_id res chain seq x y z
N MET A 1 15.16 -11.34 -38.84
CA MET A 1 14.26 -12.30 -38.16
C MET A 1 14.36 -12.04 -36.66
N ASN A 2 13.33 -11.46 -36.04
CA ASN A 2 13.35 -11.14 -34.61
C ASN A 2 13.02 -12.39 -33.78
N SER A 3 14.01 -12.92 -33.05
CA SER A 3 13.79 -13.94 -32.03
C SER A 3 13.16 -13.29 -30.80
N ILE A 4 11.87 -13.56 -30.61
CA ILE A 4 11.16 -13.27 -29.37
C ILE A 4 11.52 -14.42 -28.42
N ASP A 5 12.46 -14.15 -27.50
CA ASP A 5 12.78 -15.08 -26.42
C ASP A 5 11.58 -15.20 -25.48
N GLN A 6 11.14 -16.45 -25.34
CA GLN A 6 9.95 -16.87 -24.66
C GLN A 6 10.12 -16.63 -23.15
N HIS A 7 9.33 -15.73 -22.58
CA HIS A 7 9.23 -15.59 -21.14
C HIS A 7 8.60 -16.87 -20.55
N ASN A 8 9.45 -17.74 -20.00
CA ASN A 8 9.10 -18.88 -19.17
C ASN A 8 8.36 -18.43 -17.89
N PRO A 9 7.05 -18.72 -17.70
CA PRO A 9 6.37 -18.38 -16.46
C PRO A 9 6.64 -19.47 -15.41
N SER A 10 7.69 -19.27 -14.62
CA SER A 10 7.94 -20.00 -13.37
C SER A 10 6.81 -19.75 -12.34
N PRO A 11 6.66 -20.64 -11.33
CA PRO A 11 5.38 -21.09 -10.78
C PRO A 11 4.60 -19.97 -10.10
N CYS A 12 3.26 -20.10 -10.17
CA CYS A 12 2.25 -19.23 -9.58
C CYS A 12 2.70 -18.61 -8.25
N ASP A 13 3.29 -17.42 -8.32
CA ASP A 13 3.53 -16.61 -7.15
C ASP A 13 2.16 -16.10 -6.71
N ILE A 14 1.58 -16.72 -5.68
CA ILE A 14 0.24 -16.39 -5.18
C ILE A 14 0.15 -14.90 -4.83
N ARG A 15 1.29 -14.25 -4.56
CA ARG A 15 1.40 -12.81 -4.29
C ARG A 15 1.24 -11.94 -5.54
N ARG A 16 1.40 -12.50 -6.75
CA ARG A 16 1.14 -11.83 -8.05
C ARG A 16 -0.31 -11.94 -8.53
N LEU A 17 -1.12 -12.82 -7.93
CA LEU A 17 -2.52 -13.03 -8.30
C LEU A 17 -3.49 -12.13 -7.54
N CYS A 18 -3.06 -11.57 -6.41
CA CYS A 18 -3.85 -10.62 -5.66
C CYS A 18 -3.68 -9.23 -6.28
N ASP A 19 -4.74 -8.73 -6.90
CA ASP A 19 -4.76 -7.38 -7.45
C ASP A 19 -4.42 -6.35 -6.34
N PRO A 20 -3.46 -5.44 -6.56
CA PRO A 20 -3.03 -4.51 -5.53
C PRO A 20 -4.13 -3.50 -5.16
N ALA A 21 -5.13 -3.28 -6.02
CA ALA A 21 -6.26 -2.40 -5.72
C ALA A 21 -7.30 -3.05 -4.81
N THR A 22 -7.31 -4.38 -4.71
CA THR A 22 -8.21 -5.15 -3.82
C THR A 22 -7.49 -5.75 -2.61
N THR A 23 -6.16 -5.72 -2.61
CA THR A 23 -5.35 -6.22 -1.49
C THR A 23 -5.40 -5.25 -0.30
N LEU A 24 -5.90 -5.74 0.83
CA LEU A 24 -5.98 -5.00 2.08
C LEU A 24 -4.81 -5.37 3.00
N ILE A 25 -4.00 -4.38 3.37
CA ILE A 25 -2.86 -4.54 4.27
C ILE A 25 -3.17 -4.04 5.67
N ARG A 26 -2.56 -4.68 6.67
CA ARG A 26 -2.69 -4.29 8.08
C ARG A 26 -1.62 -3.27 8.44
N MET A 27 -1.72 -2.74 9.66
CA MET A 27 -0.77 -1.76 10.18
C MET A 27 0.70 -2.20 10.05
N GLN A 28 1.00 -3.46 10.37
CA GLN A 28 2.37 -4.00 10.31
C GLN A 28 2.97 -3.93 8.91
N GLU A 29 2.18 -4.29 7.89
CA GLU A 29 2.59 -4.21 6.49
C GLU A 29 2.74 -2.76 6.02
N LEU A 30 1.83 -1.88 6.46
CA LEU A 30 1.93 -0.45 6.16
C LEU A 30 3.20 0.17 6.77
N GLU A 31 3.57 -0.21 7.99
CA GLU A 31 4.84 0.18 8.62
C GLU A 31 6.04 -0.36 7.84
N ALA A 32 5.98 -1.61 7.36
CA ALA A 32 7.03 -2.21 6.55
C ALA A 32 7.22 -1.51 5.20
N ILE A 33 6.13 -1.13 4.52
CA ILE A 33 6.18 -0.47 3.20
C ILE A 33 6.61 1.00 3.32
N THR A 34 6.04 1.72 4.28
CA THR A 34 6.30 3.17 4.42
C THR A 34 7.52 3.48 5.27
N GLY A 35 8.01 2.53 6.07
CA GLY A 35 9.10 2.71 7.02
C GLY A 35 8.72 3.53 8.27
N TYR A 36 7.48 4.01 8.37
CA TYR A 36 7.02 4.77 9.53
C TYR A 36 6.59 3.85 10.67
N LYS A 37 6.73 4.35 11.89
CA LYS A 37 6.16 3.72 13.09
C LYS A 37 4.70 4.12 13.27
N ARG A 38 3.91 3.26 13.91
CA ARG A 38 2.49 3.51 14.27
C ARG A 38 2.16 4.95 14.71
N PRO A 39 2.86 5.56 15.69
CA PRO A 39 2.53 6.92 16.11
C PRO A 39 2.67 7.96 14.98
N THR A 40 3.65 7.80 14.10
CA THR A 40 3.87 8.70 12.97
C THR A 40 2.79 8.53 11.90
N VAL A 41 2.34 7.30 11.67
CA VAL A 41 1.22 7.01 10.77
C VAL A 41 -0.05 7.70 11.26
N TYR A 42 -0.38 7.60 12.55
CA TYR A 42 -1.57 8.28 13.10
C TYR A 42 -1.47 9.80 13.06
N LYS A 43 -0.27 10.37 13.26
CA LYS A 43 -0.04 11.81 13.08
C LYS A 43 -0.28 12.22 11.63
N ARG A 44 0.35 11.55 10.67
CA ARG A 44 0.13 11.80 9.24
C ARG A 44 -1.31 11.60 8.81
N LEU A 45 -2.02 10.61 9.37
CA LEU A 45 -3.43 10.42 9.06
C LEU A 45 -4.29 11.63 9.47
N ARG A 46 -3.86 12.40 10.48
CA ARG A 46 -4.49 13.65 10.91
C ARG A 46 -4.00 14.86 10.10
N ASP A 47 -2.71 14.92 9.81
CA ASP A 47 -2.04 16.10 9.24
C ASP A 47 -2.06 16.11 7.70
N ASP A 48 -1.97 14.94 7.05
CA ASP A 48 -1.85 14.78 5.60
C ASP A 48 -3.11 14.15 5.00
N PRO A 49 -3.95 14.90 4.26
CA PRO A 49 -5.13 14.36 3.60
C PRO A 49 -4.79 13.43 2.42
N THR A 50 -3.56 13.47 1.92
CA THR A 50 -3.05 12.60 0.85
C THR A 50 -2.70 11.20 1.36
N PHE A 51 -2.62 11.00 2.68
CA PHE A 51 -2.27 9.71 3.26
C PHE A 51 -3.42 8.69 3.06
N PRO A 52 -3.13 7.42 2.73
CA PRO A 52 -4.14 6.41 2.48
C PRO A 52 -5.09 6.23 3.67
N LYS A 53 -6.40 6.18 3.38
CA LYS A 53 -7.44 6.13 4.40
C LYS A 53 -7.63 4.71 4.95
N PRO A 54 -7.85 4.56 6.27
CA PRO A 54 -8.17 3.26 6.85
C PRO A 54 -9.56 2.81 6.43
N VAL A 55 -9.65 1.57 5.94
CA VAL A 55 -10.87 0.85 5.61
C VAL A 55 -11.25 -0.04 6.79
N PRO A 56 -12.42 0.15 7.43
CA PRO A 56 -12.89 -0.75 8.48
C PRO A 56 -13.27 -2.10 7.88
N LEU A 57 -12.78 -3.19 8.48
CA LEU A 57 -13.06 -4.57 8.05
C LEU A 57 -14.27 -5.20 8.75
N SER A 58 -14.91 -4.47 9.66
CA SER A 58 -16.07 -4.95 10.43
C SER A 58 -17.14 -3.87 10.46
N ASP A 59 -18.41 -4.30 10.38
CA ASP A 59 -19.59 -3.42 10.45
C ASP A 59 -19.77 -2.77 11.84
N SER A 60 -19.10 -3.32 12.86
CA SER A 60 -19.18 -2.78 14.20
C SER A 60 -18.34 -1.50 14.30
N LYS A 61 -18.99 -0.35 14.51
CA LYS A 61 -18.35 0.95 14.82
C LYS A 61 -17.70 0.99 16.22
N SER A 62 -17.42 -0.16 16.82
CA SER A 62 -16.81 -0.28 18.13
C SER A 62 -15.38 0.27 18.12
N ARG A 63 -14.98 0.97 19.19
CA ARG A 63 -13.60 1.44 19.37
C ARG A 63 -12.67 0.23 19.47
N GLY A 64 -11.99 -0.10 18.38
CA GLY A 64 -11.14 -1.29 18.28
C GLY A 64 -11.44 -2.19 17.08
N ALA A 65 -12.43 -1.84 16.25
CA ALA A 65 -12.70 -2.57 15.02
C ALA A 65 -11.43 -2.69 14.15
N PRO A 66 -11.15 -3.87 13.56
CA PRO A 66 -9.98 -4.06 12.74
C PRO A 66 -10.05 -3.14 11.50
N VAL A 67 -9.00 -2.33 11.29
CA VAL A 67 -8.84 -1.49 10.11
C VAL A 67 -7.72 -2.03 9.19
N ALA A 68 -7.87 -1.82 7.90
CA ALA A 68 -6.86 -2.13 6.90
C ALA A 68 -6.69 -0.95 5.93
N TRP A 69 -5.71 -1.04 5.04
CA TRP A 69 -5.44 -0.05 4.00
C TRP A 69 -5.33 -0.74 2.66
N VAL A 70 -5.72 -0.05 1.59
CA VAL A 70 -5.56 -0.59 0.24
C VAL A 70 -4.11 -0.51 -0.18
N LEU A 71 -3.52 -1.63 -0.60
CA LEU A 71 -2.12 -1.71 -1.01
C LEU A 71 -1.81 -0.73 -2.15
N ALA A 72 -2.68 -0.64 -3.16
CA ALA A 72 -2.51 0.29 -4.28
C ALA A 72 -2.47 1.76 -3.83
N GLU A 73 -3.33 2.17 -2.88
CA GLU A 73 -3.31 3.53 -2.36
C GLU A 73 -2.00 3.84 -1.62
N VAL A 74 -1.54 2.89 -0.79
CA VAL A 74 -0.28 3.03 -0.06
C VAL A 74 0.90 3.11 -1.02
N GLN A 75 0.94 2.25 -2.05
CA GLN A 75 1.99 2.30 -3.07
C GLN A 75 1.92 3.59 -3.90
N HIS A 76 0.72 4.06 -4.25
CA HIS A 76 0.54 5.31 -4.98
C HIS A 76 1.08 6.48 -4.17
N TRP A 77 0.77 6.54 -2.89
CA TRP A 77 1.28 7.55 -1.98
C TRP A 77 2.82 7.51 -1.89
N VAL A 78 3.42 6.32 -1.78
CA VAL A 78 4.90 6.19 -1.81
C VAL A 78 5.47 6.69 -3.12
N ARG A 79 4.86 6.36 -4.26
CA ARG A 79 5.29 6.88 -5.58
C ARG A 79 5.17 8.39 -5.67
N GLN A 80 4.09 8.98 -5.15
CA GLN A 80 3.95 10.44 -5.07
C GLN A 80 5.07 11.07 -4.23
N ARG A 81 5.44 10.46 -3.08
CA ARG A 81 6.58 10.92 -2.26
C ARG A 81 7.90 10.85 -3.02
N ILE A 82 8.11 9.81 -3.84
CA ILE A 82 9.29 9.67 -4.70
C ILE A 82 9.28 10.73 -5.82
N ALA A 83 8.13 10.98 -6.44
CA ALA A 83 7.98 12.00 -7.48
C ALA A 83 8.23 13.41 -6.92
N LEU A 84 7.68 13.73 -5.75
CA LEU A 84 7.93 15.00 -5.04
C LEU A 84 9.40 15.18 -4.67
N ARG A 85 10.14 14.09 -4.42
CA ARG A 85 11.61 14.16 -4.25
C ARG A 85 12.31 14.49 -5.58
N GLY A 86 11.80 13.96 -6.69
CA GLY A 86 12.35 14.20 -8.03
C GLY A 86 12.12 15.62 -8.56
N GLU A 87 11.01 16.27 -8.20
CA GLU A 87 10.73 17.67 -8.60
C GLU A 87 11.45 18.72 -7.75
N ALA A 88 12.08 18.33 -6.64
CA ALA A 88 12.87 19.23 -5.80
C ALA A 88 14.37 19.24 -6.17
N ALA A 89 14.74 18.75 -7.36
CA ALA A 89 16.12 18.65 -7.86
C ALA A 89 16.31 19.44 -9.15
#